data_AF-A0A497SEN9-F1
#
_entry.id   AF-A0A497SEN9-F1
#
_cell.length_a   1.000
_cell.length_b   1.000
_cell.length_c   1.000
_cell.angle_alpha   90.00
_cell.angle_beta   90.00
_cell.angle_gamma   90.00
#
_symmetry.space_group_name_H-M   'P 1'
#
loop_
_entity.id
_entity.type
_entity.pdbx_description
1 polymer ?
#
loop_
_entity_poly.entity_id
_entity_poly.type
_entity_poly.pdbx_seq_one_letter_code
_entity_poly.pdbx_strand_id
1 'polypeptide(L)' 'MDIKESFRRYVRVLQVARKPSKDEFVTTGKMSALGIFIIGTIGFLIFMGFVIIGL' A
#
# COMPACT_ATOMS: atom_id res chain seq x y z
N MET A 1 6.33 32.81 -7.60
CA MET A 1 6.56 31.38 -7.86
C MET A 1 5.92 31.05 -9.19
N ASP A 2 6.73 30.75 -10.21
CA ASP A 2 6.24 30.51 -11.56
C ASP A 2 5.73 29.06 -11.69
N ILE A 3 4.44 28.89 -11.96
CA ILE A 3 3.76 27.58 -12.04
C ILE A 3 4.40 26.68 -13.12
N LYS A 4 4.92 27.30 -14.19
CA LYS A 4 5.56 26.60 -15.31
C LYS A 4 6.87 25.93 -14.88
N GLU A 5 7.60 26.58 -13.98
CA GLU A 5 8.85 26.06 -13.43
C GLU A 5 8.60 24.88 -12.47
N SER A 6 7.57 24.97 -11.62
CA SER A 6 7.14 23.88 -10.74
C SER A 6 6.75 22.63 -11.52
N PHE A 7 5.97 22.79 -12.60
CA PHE A 7 5.56 21.67 -13.45
C PHE A 7 6.76 20.95 -14.07
N ARG A 8 7.74 21.72 -14.55
CA ARG A 8 8.98 21.19 -15.13
C ARG A 8 9.87 20.47 -14.11
N ARG A 9 9.81 20.86 -12.83
CA ARG A 9 10.46 20.11 -11.72
C ARG A 9 9.75 18.77 -11.46
N TYR A 10 8.43 18.75 -11.38
CA TYR A 10 7.68 17.50 -11.13
C TYR A 10 7.87 16.45 -12.24
N VAL A 11 7.88 16.86 -13.50
CA VAL A 11 8.14 15.94 -14.63
C VAL A 11 9.51 15.28 -14.51
N ARG A 12 10.56 16.03 -14.12
CA ARG A 12 11.89 15.46 -13.91
C ARG A 12 11.92 14.45 -12.76
N VAL A 13 11.19 14.71 -11.67
CA VAL A 13 11.09 13.75 -10.56
C VAL A 13 10.45 12.44 -11.02
N LEU A 14 9.38 12.51 -11.81
CA LEU A 14 8.73 11.32 -12.36
C LEU A 14 9.63 10.55 -13.33
N GLN A 15 10.49 11.24 -14.09
CA GLN A 15 11.46 10.62 -15.00
C GLN A 15 12.60 9.91 -14.27
N VAL A 16 12.96 10.37 -13.06
CA VAL A 16 14.00 9.73 -12.22
C VAL A 16 13.43 8.50 -11.50
N ALA A 17 12.12 8.39 -11.32
CA ALA A 17 11.50 7.24 -10.67
C ALA A 17 11.74 5.95 -11.48
N ARG A 18 12.38 4.96 -10.86
CA ARG A 18 12.63 3.64 -11.45
C ARG A 18 11.34 2.83 -11.51
N LYS A 19 10.94 2.36 -12.68
CA LYS A 19 9.86 1.37 -12.82
C LYS A 19 10.32 0.05 -12.17
N PRO A 20 9.56 -0.52 -11.21
CA PRO A 20 9.94 -1.76 -10.56
C PRO A 20 9.95 -2.92 -11.57
N SER A 21 10.82 -3.91 -11.33
CA SER A 21 10.76 -5.17 -12.08
C SER A 21 9.53 -5.98 -11.68
N LYS A 22 9.09 -6.92 -12.53
CA LYS A 22 7.93 -7.78 -12.22
C LYS A 22 8.16 -8.58 -10.93
N ASP A 23 9.37 -9.06 -10.70
CA ASP A 23 9.70 -9.87 -9.52
C ASP A 23 9.73 -9.03 -8.23
N GLU A 24 10.29 -7.81 -8.28
CA GLU A 24 10.25 -6.85 -7.16
C GLU A 24 8.80 -6.52 -6.81
N PHE A 25 7.98 -6.19 -7.81
CA PHE A 25 6.56 -5.86 -7.62
C PHE A 25 5.77 -7.00 -6.97
N VAL A 26 5.94 -8.22 -7.47
CA VAL A 26 5.26 -9.40 -6.92
C VAL A 26 5.73 -9.71 -5.50
N THR A 27 7.02 -9.56 -5.22
CA THR A 27 7.57 -9.83 -3.89
C THR A 27 7.03 -8.83 -2.86
N THR A 28 7.05 -7.53 -3.18
CA THR A 28 6.45 -6.50 -2.32
C THR A 28 4.94 -6.72 -2.17
N GLY A 29 4.23 -7.03 -3.26
CA GLY A 29 2.80 -7.32 -3.22
C GLY A 29 2.44 -8.51 -2.32
N LYS A 30 3.23 -9.59 -2.37
CA LYS A 30 3.07 -10.75 -1.48
C LYS A 30 3.25 -10.37 -0.01
N MET A 31 4.27 -9.58 0.31
CA MET A 31 4.51 -9.12 1.69
C MET A 31 3.38 -8.22 2.20
N SER A 32 2.90 -7.29 1.37
CA SER A 32 1.75 -6.44 1.71
C SER A 32 0.48 -7.26 1.90
N ALA A 33 0.20 -8.22 1.02
CA ALA A 33 -0.95 -9.11 1.14
C ALA A 33 -0.90 -9.93 2.44
N LEU A 34 0.28 -10.43 2.82
CA LEU A 34 0.48 -11.16 4.06
C LEU A 34 0.22 -10.28 5.30
N GLY A 35 0.70 -9.03 5.28
CA GLY A 35 0.45 -8.07 6.36
C GLY A 35 -1.04 -7.74 6.54
N ILE A 36 -1.74 -7.45 5.43
CA ILE A 36 -3.18 -7.19 5.43
C ILE A 36 -3.96 -8.42 5.93
N PHE A 37 -3.56 -9.62 5.49
CA PHE A 37 -4.21 -10.86 5.90
C PHE A 37 -4.09 -11.09 7.42
N ILE A 38 -2.91 -10.88 7.99
CA ILE A 38 -2.68 -11.04 9.44
C ILE A 38 -3.52 -10.04 10.24
N ILE A 39 -3.41 -8.74 9.92
CA ILE A 39 -4.12 -7.69 10.65
C ILE A 39 -5.65 -7.85 10.48
N GLY A 40 -6.10 -8.15 9.26
CA GLY A 40 -7.50 -8.39 8.95
C GLY A 40 -8.06 -9.60 9.69
N THR A 41 -7.30 -10.70 9.78
CA THR A 41 -7.71 -11.89 10.54
C THR A 41 -7.84 -11.59 12.02
N ILE A 42 -6.88 -10.86 12.61
CA ILE A 42 -6.94 -10.49 14.03
C ILE A 42 -8.18 -9.64 14.32
N GLY A 43 -8.41 -8.58 13.53
CA GLY A 43 -9.61 -7.74 13.67
C GLY A 43 -10.90 -8.52 13.45
N PHE A 44 -10.92 -9.44 12.47
CA PHE A 44 -12.05 -10.31 12.20
C PHE A 44 -12.35 -11.26 13.36
N LEU A 45 -11.34 -11.87 13.98
CA LEU A 45 -11.51 -12.76 15.14
C LEU A 45 -12.07 -12.01 16.34
N ILE A 46 -11.60 -10.78 16.59
CA ILE A 46 -12.15 -9.93 17.65
C ILE A 46 -13.62 -9.65 17.38
N PHE A 47 -13.95 -9.15 16.18
CA PHE A 47 -15.33 -8.87 15.78
C PHE A 47 -16.22 -10.10 15.90
N MET A 48 -15.77 -11.25 15.39
CA MET A 48 -16.49 -12.52 15.47
C MET A 48 -16.74 -12.94 16.92
N GLY A 49 -15.74 -12.78 17.80
CA GLY A 49 -15.89 -13.04 19.23
C GLY A 49 -16.96 -12.17 19.87
N PHE A 50 -16.96 -10.87 19.60
CA PHE A 50 -17.99 -9.94 20.08
C PHE A 50 -19.38 -10.33 19.60
N VAL A 51 -19.53 -10.61 18.30
CA VAL A 51 -20.81 -11.02 17.70
C VAL A 51 -21.34 -12.31 18.31
N ILE A 52 -20.49 -13.31 18.54
CA ILE A 52 -20.90 -14.60 19.11
C ILE A 52 -21.31 -14.44 20.59
N ILE A 53 -20.62 -13.59 21.35
CA ILE A 53 -20.95 -13.29 22.74
C ILE A 53 -22.27 -12.50 22.84
N GLY A 54 -22.74 -11.91 21.73
CA GLY A 54 -24.02 -11.20 21.66
C GLY A 54 -23.97 -9.80 22.26
N LEU A 55 -22.78 -9.18 22.29
CA LEU A 55 -22.58 -7.77 22.65
C LEU A 55 -22.64 -6.87 21.40
#